data_AF-A0A2P5X8B4-F1
#
_entry.id   AF-A0A2P5X8B4-F1
#
_cell.length_a   1.000
_cell.length_b   1.000
_cell.length_c   1.000
_cell.angle_alpha   90.00
_cell.angle_beta   90.00
_cell.angle_gamma   90.00
#
_symmetry.space_group_name_H-M   'P 1'
#
loop_
_entity.id
_entity.type
_entity.pdbx_description
1 polymer ?
#
loop_
_entity_poly.entity_id
_entity_poly.type
_entity_poly.pdbx_seq_one_letter_code
_entity_poly.pdbx_strand_id
1 'polypeptide(L)'
;MASEPDVSPVTRWPFYVFLAGSMFCLLSSSICHLFSCHSHHLNLSLLRLDYAGITTMIITSFFPPICYIFQCDPQWHFIYLGGITVLGLFTIVTLLSPALSTNKFRAFRAMLFSSMGLFGIIPGAHAMIVNWSNPRRNITLAYESAMAIFYLTGTLFYVSRVPERFKPGWFDLTGHSHQIFHVLVVMGALAHYGASLVFLDWRDHHSC
;
A
#
# COMPACT_ATOMS: atom_id res chain seq x y z
N MET A 1 -8.49 4.11 -46.49
CA MET A 1 -7.46 3.86 -45.46
C MET A 1 -7.80 4.75 -44.28
N ALA A 2 -8.44 4.21 -43.25
CA ALA A 2 -8.59 4.93 -41.98
C ALA A 2 -7.21 4.99 -41.33
N SER A 3 -6.74 6.19 -41.00
CA SER A 3 -5.55 6.38 -40.18
C SER A 3 -5.78 5.71 -38.83
N GLU A 4 -4.93 4.75 -38.46
CA GLU A 4 -4.91 4.24 -37.09
C GLU A 4 -4.68 5.43 -36.15
N PRO A 5 -5.44 5.55 -35.04
CA PRO A 5 -5.21 6.60 -34.07
C PRO A 5 -3.78 6.47 -33.52
N ASP A 6 -3.06 7.58 -33.48
CA ASP A 6 -1.70 7.67 -32.93
C ASP A 6 -1.77 7.49 -31.40
N VAL A 7 -1.82 6.23 -30.94
CA VAL A 7 -1.84 5.91 -29.52
C VAL A 7 -0.42 6.12 -28.99
N SER A 8 -0.15 7.32 -28.48
CA SER A 8 1.07 7.57 -27.73
C SER A 8 1.17 6.59 -26.54
N PRO A 9 2.31 5.92 -26.32
CA PRO A 9 2.43 4.89 -25.30
C PRO A 9 2.17 5.47 -23.90
N VAL A 10 1.40 4.74 -23.08
CA VAL A 10 1.09 5.17 -21.71
C VAL A 10 2.38 5.32 -20.89
N THR A 11 2.42 6.34 -20.04
CA THR A 11 3.55 6.52 -19.14
C THR A 11 3.62 5.44 -18.07
N ARG A 12 4.80 4.85 -17.87
CA ARG A 12 5.03 3.73 -16.93
C ARG A 12 5.61 4.18 -15.58
N TRP A 13 5.89 5.47 -15.41
CA TRP A 13 6.44 6.01 -14.16
C TRP A 13 5.55 5.77 -12.93
N PRO A 14 4.19 5.83 -12.98
CA PRO A 14 3.36 5.58 -11.78
C PRO A 14 3.54 4.16 -11.24
N PHE A 15 3.66 3.20 -12.15
CA PHE A 15 3.93 1.81 -11.83
C PHE A 15 5.31 1.63 -11.17
N TYR A 16 6.35 2.28 -11.69
CA TYR A 16 7.69 2.21 -11.09
C TYR A 16 7.75 2.89 -9.71
N VAL A 17 6.96 3.95 -9.47
CA VAL A 17 6.82 4.57 -8.14
C VAL A 17 6.25 3.57 -7.13
N PHE A 18 5.18 2.87 -7.49
CA PHE A 18 4.62 1.80 -6.65
C PHE A 18 5.63 0.68 -6.36
N LEU A 19 6.34 0.20 -7.39
CA LEU A 19 7.34 -0.84 -7.22
C LEU A 19 8.49 -0.39 -6.31
N ALA A 20 9.01 0.82 -6.51
CA ALA A 20 10.07 1.36 -5.68
C ALA A 20 9.64 1.49 -4.21
N GLY A 21 8.42 1.98 -3.94
CA GLY A 21 7.90 2.07 -2.58
C GLY A 21 7.66 0.70 -1.93
N SER A 22 7.19 -0.28 -2.70
CA SER A 22 7.04 -1.68 -2.23
C SER A 22 8.38 -2.31 -1.90
N MET A 23 9.38 -2.15 -2.77
CA MET A 23 10.75 -2.63 -2.55
C MET A 23 11.37 -1.97 -1.31
N PHE A 24 11.19 -0.66 -1.15
CA PHE A 24 11.65 0.06 0.04
C PHE A 24 11.03 -0.52 1.32
N CYS A 25 9.71 -0.73 1.35
CA CYS A 25 9.01 -1.31 2.50
C CYS A 25 9.52 -2.70 2.86
N LEU A 26 9.65 -3.59 1.87
CA LEU A 26 10.08 -4.97 2.11
C LEU A 26 11.56 -5.02 2.55
N LEU A 27 12.40 -4.15 1.98
CA LEU A 27 13.81 -4.05 2.36
C LEU A 27 13.98 -3.47 3.76
N SER A 28 13.26 -2.40 4.11
CA SER A 28 13.31 -1.82 5.45
C SER A 28 12.87 -2.82 6.52
N SER A 29 11.81 -3.58 6.24
CA SER A 29 11.32 -4.67 7.09
C SER A 29 12.38 -5.76 7.27
N SER A 30 12.96 -6.22 6.16
CA SER A 30 13.98 -7.28 6.18
C SER A 30 15.22 -6.87 6.98
N ILE A 31 15.72 -5.65 6.76
CA ILE A 31 16.86 -5.09 7.51
C ILE A 31 16.50 -4.95 9.00
N CYS A 32 15.31 -4.45 9.32
CA CYS A 32 14.85 -4.30 10.70
C CYS A 32 14.87 -5.63 11.45
N HIS A 33 14.27 -6.65 10.87
CA HIS A 33 14.19 -7.95 11.52
C HIS A 33 15.53 -8.69 11.57
N LEU A 34 16.38 -8.54 10.54
CA LEU A 34 17.73 -9.11 10.51
C LEU A 34 18.64 -8.57 11.62
N PHE A 35 18.59 -7.25 11.86
CA PHE A 35 19.47 -6.59 12.85
C PHE A 35 18.77 -6.30 14.19
N SER A 36 17.59 -6.86 14.43
CA SER A 36 16.77 -6.59 15.62
C SER A 36 17.46 -6.93 16.95
N CYS A 37 18.39 -7.89 16.95
CA CYS A 37 19.15 -8.33 18.13
C CYS A 37 20.49 -7.60 18.34
N HIS A 38 20.88 -6.69 17.44
CA HIS A 38 22.22 -6.09 17.46
C HIS A 38 22.41 -5.09 18.62
N SER A 39 21.57 -4.07 18.72
CA SER A 39 21.61 -3.12 19.85
C SER A 39 20.25 -2.44 20.04
N HIS A 40 19.96 -2.00 21.27
CA HIS A 40 18.68 -1.37 21.59
C HIS A 40 18.42 -0.10 20.74
N HIS A 41 19.43 0.76 20.59
CA HIS A 41 19.32 1.98 19.79
C HIS A 41 19.09 1.70 18.30
N LEU A 42 19.82 0.72 17.73
CA LEU A 42 19.67 0.36 16.32
C LEU A 42 18.28 -0.24 16.07
N ASN A 43 17.83 -1.16 16.93
CA ASN A 43 16.52 -1.79 16.82
C ASN A 43 15.37 -0.75 16.83
N LEU A 44 15.42 0.23 17.74
CA LEU A 44 14.42 1.30 17.78
C LEU A 44 14.40 2.15 16.50
N SER A 45 15.57 2.48 15.94
CA SER A 45 15.67 3.24 14.69
C SER A 45 15.16 2.44 13.50
N LEU A 46 15.51 1.16 13.41
CA LEU A 46 15.07 0.28 12.34
C LEU A 46 13.56 0.00 12.40
N LEU A 47 12.98 -0.15 13.60
CA LEU A 47 11.53 -0.33 13.75
C LEU A 47 10.75 0.90 13.26
N ARG A 48 11.29 2.10 13.51
CA ARG A 48 10.70 3.34 12.97
C ARG A 48 10.81 3.41 11.45
N LEU A 49 11.94 2.97 10.89
CA LEU A 49 12.14 2.88 9.45
C LEU A 49 11.20 1.85 8.81
N ASP A 50 10.98 0.72 9.46
CA ASP A 50 10.04 -0.32 9.02
C ASP A 50 8.60 0.23 8.93
N TYR A 51 8.12 0.92 9.97
CA TYR A 51 6.83 1.61 9.91
C TYR A 51 6.75 2.72 8.86
N ALA A 52 7.86 3.45 8.64
CA ALA A 52 7.93 4.42 7.56
C ALA A 52 7.82 3.72 6.19
N GLY A 53 8.44 2.54 6.03
CA GLY A 53 8.31 1.68 4.85
C GLY A 53 6.86 1.34 4.50
N ILE A 54 6.08 0.88 5.48
CA ILE A 54 4.63 0.60 5.30
C ILE A 54 3.91 1.85 4.79
N THR A 55 4.18 3.00 5.42
CA THR A 55 3.55 4.27 5.05
C THR A 55 3.92 4.69 3.63
N THR A 56 5.20 4.56 3.26
CA THR A 56 5.69 4.83 1.90
C THR A 56 4.99 3.94 0.87
N MET A 57 4.88 2.64 1.13
CA MET A 57 4.20 1.70 0.22
C MET A 57 2.74 2.10 0.00
N ILE A 58 2.01 2.51 1.06
CA ILE A 58 0.63 3.00 0.94
C ILE A 58 0.57 4.25 0.08
N ILE A 59 1.46 5.23 0.26
CA ILE A 59 1.46 6.45 -0.57
C ILE A 59 1.71 6.08 -2.03
N THR A 60 2.73 5.27 -2.30
CA THR A 60 3.14 4.95 -3.66
C THR A 60 2.14 4.05 -4.39
N SER A 61 1.36 3.22 -3.68
CA SER A 61 0.31 2.39 -4.29
C SER A 61 -0.87 3.21 -4.81
N PHE A 62 -1.03 4.47 -4.40
CA PHE A 62 -2.08 5.32 -4.97
C PHE A 62 -1.72 5.83 -6.37
N PHE A 63 -0.43 5.82 -6.74
CA PHE A 63 0.01 6.38 -8.02
C PHE A 63 -0.57 5.65 -9.23
N PRO A 64 -0.44 4.31 -9.40
CA PRO A 64 -1.00 3.61 -10.55
C PRO A 64 -2.51 3.82 -10.75
N PRO A 65 -3.40 3.50 -9.79
CA PRO A 65 -4.84 3.62 -10.01
C PRO A 65 -5.23 5.08 -10.28
N ILE A 66 -4.68 6.05 -9.53
CA ILE A 66 -5.07 7.45 -9.70
C ILE A 66 -4.58 8.00 -11.04
N CYS A 67 -3.32 7.78 -11.41
CA CYS A 67 -2.76 8.27 -12.67
C CYS A 67 -3.45 7.64 -13.88
N TYR A 68 -3.73 6.34 -13.85
CA TYR A 68 -4.32 5.64 -15.00
C TYR A 68 -5.84 5.80 -15.11
N ILE A 69 -6.58 5.81 -14.00
CA ILE A 69 -8.03 6.00 -14.04
C ILE A 69 -8.36 7.44 -14.43
N PHE A 70 -7.80 8.42 -13.73
CA PHE A 70 -8.14 9.82 -13.91
C PHE A 70 -7.24 10.54 -14.92
N GLN A 71 -6.59 9.82 -15.84
CA GLN A 71 -5.63 10.37 -16.81
C GLN A 71 -6.16 11.61 -17.56
N CYS A 72 -7.45 11.63 -17.86
CA CYS A 72 -8.10 12.71 -18.62
C CYS A 72 -8.61 13.86 -17.72
N ASP A 73 -8.57 13.69 -16.41
CA ASP A 73 -9.10 14.63 -15.42
C ASP A 73 -8.00 15.02 -14.40
N PRO A 74 -7.08 15.92 -14.78
CA PRO A 74 -5.89 16.23 -13.99
C PRO A 74 -6.19 16.77 -12.59
N GLN A 75 -7.36 17.38 -12.39
CA GLN A 75 -7.80 17.87 -11.09
C GLN A 75 -7.83 16.74 -10.03
N TRP A 76 -8.28 15.55 -10.40
CA TRP A 76 -8.40 14.43 -9.46
C TRP A 76 -7.05 13.80 -9.12
N HIS A 77 -6.06 13.87 -10.02
CA HIS A 77 -4.68 13.50 -9.68
C HIS A 77 -4.16 14.33 -8.52
N PHE A 78 -4.26 15.65 -8.60
CA PHE A 78 -3.73 16.55 -7.58
C PHE A 78 -4.46 16.39 -6.24
N ILE A 79 -5.78 16.24 -6.26
CA ILE A 79 -6.57 16.09 -5.04
C ILE A 79 -6.22 14.78 -4.33
N TYR A 80 -6.23 13.65 -5.04
CA TYR A 80 -6.03 12.35 -4.40
C TYR A 80 -4.57 12.07 -4.05
N LEU A 81 -3.63 12.34 -4.97
CA LEU A 81 -2.20 12.15 -4.70
C LEU A 81 -1.68 13.17 -3.70
N GLY A 82 -2.13 14.43 -3.78
CA GLY A 82 -1.81 15.44 -2.78
C GLY A 82 -2.33 15.05 -1.39
N GLY A 83 -3.60 14.62 -1.30
CA GLY A 83 -4.21 14.20 -0.05
C GLY A 83 -3.48 13.03 0.63
N ILE A 84 -3.23 11.94 -0.10
CA ILE A 84 -2.52 10.77 0.47
C ILE A 84 -1.07 11.10 0.82
N THR A 85 -0.40 11.95 0.04
CA THR A 85 0.98 12.37 0.31
C THR A 85 1.05 13.21 1.57
N VAL A 86 0.17 14.19 1.76
CA VAL A 86 0.14 15.02 2.98
C VAL A 86 -0.14 14.16 4.21
N LEU A 87 -1.14 13.28 4.13
CA LEU A 87 -1.49 12.38 5.23
C LEU A 87 -0.35 11.40 5.55
N GLY A 88 0.29 10.87 4.50
CA GLY A 88 1.43 9.96 4.62
C GLY A 88 2.69 10.63 5.17
N LEU A 89 3.02 11.84 4.73
CA LEU A 89 4.14 12.61 5.28
C LEU A 89 3.93 12.94 6.76
N PHE A 90 2.71 13.35 7.13
CA PHE A 90 2.37 13.57 8.53
C PHE A 90 2.54 12.29 9.36
N THR A 91 2.16 11.14 8.80
CA THR A 91 2.33 9.84 9.42
C THR A 91 3.82 9.48 9.57
N ILE A 92 4.63 9.63 8.52
CA ILE A 92 6.09 9.38 8.57
C ILE A 92 6.76 10.25 9.63
N VAL A 93 6.49 11.56 9.65
CA VAL A 93 7.05 12.49 10.65
C VAL A 93 6.67 12.05 12.07
N THR A 94 5.42 11.63 12.27
CA THR A 94 4.96 11.11 13.56
C THR A 94 5.69 9.82 13.95
N LEU A 95 5.91 8.91 13.01
CA LEU A 95 6.57 7.62 13.26
C LEU A 95 8.07 7.77 13.54
N LEU A 96 8.75 8.68 12.84
CA LEU A 96 10.17 8.95 13.00
C LEU A 96 10.46 9.79 14.26
N SER A 97 9.49 10.55 14.76
CA SER A 97 9.64 11.35 15.97
C SER A 97 9.75 10.47 17.24
N PRO A 98 10.86 10.54 18.00
CA PRO A 98 11.03 9.74 19.21
C PRO A 98 9.94 9.96 20.25
N ALA A 99 9.49 11.21 20.43
CA ALA A 99 8.45 11.57 21.39
C ALA A 99 7.09 10.93 21.06
N LEU A 100 6.76 10.85 19.77
CA LEU A 100 5.49 10.32 19.26
C LEU A 100 5.52 8.80 19.01
N SER A 101 6.70 8.19 19.08
CA SER A 101 6.89 6.73 18.98
C SER A 101 6.60 5.98 20.29
N THR A 102 6.36 6.67 21.40
CA THR A 102 6.08 6.06 22.72
C THR A 102 4.74 5.32 22.76
N ASN A 103 4.56 4.40 23.73
CA ASN A 103 3.32 3.63 23.90
C ASN A 103 2.08 4.51 24.14
N LYS A 104 2.25 5.71 24.70
CA LYS A 104 1.18 6.70 24.92
C LYS A 104 0.48 7.10 23.62
N PHE A 105 1.19 7.13 22.51
CA PHE A 105 0.66 7.52 21.19
C PHE A 105 0.29 6.32 20.30
N ARG A 106 0.21 5.10 20.85
CA ARG A 106 -0.13 3.90 20.07
C ARG A 106 -1.48 4.04 19.36
N ALA A 107 -2.51 4.51 20.07
CA ALA A 107 -3.83 4.75 19.49
C ALA A 107 -3.79 5.81 18.38
N PHE A 108 -3.03 6.89 18.60
CA PHE A 108 -2.84 7.95 17.60
C PHE A 108 -2.21 7.41 16.31
N ARG A 109 -1.14 6.60 16.42
CA ARG A 109 -0.53 5.96 15.24
C ARG A 109 -1.49 5.01 14.52
N ALA A 110 -2.27 4.22 15.26
CA ALA A 110 -3.27 3.34 14.66
C ALA A 110 -4.35 4.14 13.90
N MET A 111 -4.79 5.29 14.44
CA MET A 111 -5.73 6.17 13.75
C MET A 111 -5.14 6.74 12.45
N LEU A 112 -3.85 7.07 12.42
CA LEU A 112 -3.18 7.56 11.20
C LEU A 112 -3.13 6.50 10.08
N PHE A 113 -2.73 5.27 10.41
CA PHE A 113 -2.78 4.18 9.42
C PHE A 113 -4.22 3.89 8.97
N SER A 114 -5.17 3.93 9.90
CA SER A 114 -6.58 3.71 9.58
C SER A 114 -7.14 4.80 8.67
N SER A 115 -6.78 6.07 8.90
CA SER A 115 -7.25 7.18 8.07
C SER A 115 -6.68 7.10 6.65
N MET A 116 -5.43 6.65 6.48
CA MET A 116 -4.85 6.40 5.15
C MET A 116 -5.61 5.30 4.40
N GLY A 117 -5.93 4.19 5.08
CA GLY A 117 -6.73 3.11 4.50
C GLY A 117 -8.15 3.56 4.13
N LEU A 118 -8.83 4.28 5.03
CA LEU A 118 -10.17 4.82 4.80
C LEU A 118 -10.20 5.88 3.69
N PHE A 119 -9.14 6.68 3.57
CA PHE A 119 -9.01 7.66 2.48
C PHE A 119 -9.10 6.98 1.11
N GLY A 120 -8.56 5.77 0.95
CA GLY A 120 -8.60 4.99 -0.30
C GLY A 120 -10.01 4.60 -0.76
N ILE A 121 -11.00 4.55 0.13
CA ILE A 121 -12.40 4.24 -0.22
C ILE A 121 -12.99 5.33 -1.12
N ILE A 122 -12.65 6.60 -0.88
CA ILE A 122 -13.17 7.75 -1.63
C ILE A 122 -12.75 7.71 -3.12
N PRO A 123 -11.44 7.68 -3.47
CA PRO A 123 -11.03 7.56 -4.86
C PRO A 123 -11.43 6.22 -5.47
N GLY A 124 -11.50 5.14 -4.68
CA GLY A 124 -11.99 3.84 -5.16
C GLY A 124 -13.45 3.91 -5.63
N ALA A 125 -14.34 4.47 -4.81
CA ALA A 125 -15.74 4.68 -5.17
C ALA A 125 -15.90 5.61 -6.37
N HIS A 126 -15.14 6.71 -6.40
CA HIS A 126 -15.15 7.63 -7.53
C HIS A 126 -14.67 6.95 -8.82
N ALA A 127 -13.58 6.17 -8.75
CA ALA A 127 -13.04 5.40 -9.86
C ALA A 127 -14.06 4.39 -10.43
N MET A 128 -14.85 3.74 -9.57
CA MET A 128 -15.92 2.83 -9.97
C MET A 128 -17.03 3.53 -10.77
N ILE A 129 -17.39 4.74 -10.36
CA ILE A 129 -18.44 5.53 -11.00
C ILE A 129 -17.98 6.00 -12.39
N VAL A 130 -16.77 6.58 -12.48
CA VAL A 130 -16.26 7.11 -13.76
C VAL A 130 -15.91 6.01 -14.77
N ASN A 131 -15.49 4.82 -14.31
CA ASN A 131 -15.22 3.67 -15.17
C ASN A 131 -16.38 2.67 -15.25
N TRP A 132 -17.62 3.12 -15.04
CA TRP A 132 -18.76 2.20 -15.00
C TRP A 132 -18.87 1.32 -16.26
N SER A 133 -18.63 1.90 -17.44
CA SER A 133 -18.70 1.21 -18.73
C SER A 133 -17.43 0.44 -19.12
N ASN A 134 -16.34 0.55 -18.35
CA ASN A 134 -15.07 -0.09 -18.69
C ASN A 134 -15.17 -1.62 -18.51
N PRO A 135 -14.94 -2.44 -19.55
CA PRO A 135 -15.05 -3.90 -19.46
C PRO A 135 -14.01 -4.52 -18.51
N ARG A 136 -12.87 -3.86 -18.27
CA ARG A 136 -11.83 -4.29 -17.33
C ARG A 136 -12.15 -3.94 -15.88
N ARG A 137 -13.18 -3.11 -15.60
CA ARG A 137 -13.54 -2.64 -14.25
C ARG A 137 -13.67 -3.79 -13.25
N ASN A 138 -14.37 -4.87 -13.60
CA ASN A 138 -14.63 -5.97 -12.68
C ASN A 138 -13.37 -6.73 -12.28
N ILE A 139 -12.45 -6.97 -13.22
CA ILE A 139 -11.19 -7.66 -12.92
C ILE A 139 -10.26 -6.77 -12.10
N THR A 140 -10.19 -5.47 -12.40
CA THR A 140 -9.47 -4.49 -11.58
C THR A 140 -10.02 -4.45 -10.15
N LEU A 141 -11.34 -4.36 -10.00
CA LEU A 141 -11.98 -4.34 -8.68
C LEU A 141 -11.76 -5.64 -7.91
N ALA A 142 -11.70 -6.78 -8.59
CA ALA A 142 -11.38 -8.06 -7.96
C ALA A 142 -9.96 -8.05 -7.38
N TYR A 143 -8.97 -7.54 -8.13
CA TYR A 143 -7.60 -7.40 -7.64
C TYR A 143 -7.47 -6.42 -6.48
N GLU A 144 -8.09 -5.23 -6.58
CA GLU A 144 -8.05 -4.23 -5.51
C GLU A 144 -8.82 -4.71 -4.25
N SER A 145 -9.91 -5.45 -4.43
CA SER A 145 -10.63 -6.08 -3.32
C SER A 145 -9.80 -7.18 -2.67
N ALA A 146 -9.09 -8.00 -3.47
CA ALA A 146 -8.18 -9.01 -2.95
C ALA A 146 -7.03 -8.37 -2.14
N MET A 147 -6.44 -7.27 -2.64
CA MET A 147 -5.47 -6.48 -1.90
C MET A 147 -6.04 -6.03 -0.54
N ALA A 148 -7.22 -5.42 -0.53
CA ALA A 148 -7.86 -4.94 0.70
C ALA A 148 -8.11 -6.09 1.70
N ILE A 149 -8.60 -7.23 1.22
CA ILE A 149 -8.83 -8.43 2.05
C ILE A 149 -7.51 -8.93 2.65
N PHE A 150 -6.43 -9.03 1.85
CA PHE A 150 -5.14 -9.48 2.36
C PHE A 150 -4.58 -8.54 3.43
N TYR A 151 -4.60 -7.23 3.20
CA TYR A 151 -4.11 -6.27 4.19
C TYR A 151 -4.95 -6.24 5.47
N LEU A 152 -6.29 -6.27 5.36
CA LEU A 152 -7.17 -6.33 6.53
C LEU A 152 -6.95 -7.61 7.32
N THR A 153 -6.91 -8.75 6.64
CA THR A 153 -6.68 -10.06 7.27
C THR A 153 -5.30 -10.11 7.94
N GLY A 154 -4.26 -9.64 7.27
CA GLY A 154 -2.92 -9.56 7.85
C GLY A 154 -2.90 -8.70 9.10
N THR A 155 -3.55 -7.54 9.05
CA THR A 155 -3.65 -6.62 10.20
C THR A 155 -4.38 -7.29 11.37
N LEU A 156 -5.44 -8.04 11.10
CA LEU A 156 -6.15 -8.82 12.12
C LEU A 156 -5.25 -9.86 12.77
N PHE A 157 -4.45 -10.60 12.00
CA PHE A 157 -3.45 -11.52 12.56
C PHE A 157 -2.44 -10.77 13.45
N TYR A 158 -1.81 -9.72 12.91
CA TYR A 158 -0.82 -8.91 13.63
C TYR A 158 -1.34 -8.36 14.97
N VAL A 159 -2.55 -7.81 14.97
CA VAL A 159 -3.15 -7.20 16.17
C VAL A 159 -3.62 -8.27 17.17
N SER A 160 -4.25 -9.34 16.70
CA SER A 160 -4.83 -10.38 17.56
C SER A 160 -3.79 -11.33 18.17
N ARG A 161 -2.60 -11.41 17.57
CA ARG A 161 -1.51 -12.35 17.92
C ARG A 161 -1.95 -13.82 17.87
N VAL A 162 -2.86 -14.14 16.96
CA VAL A 162 -3.29 -15.53 16.70
C VAL A 162 -2.36 -16.12 15.64
N PRO A 163 -1.90 -17.38 15.75
CA PRO A 163 -2.31 -18.40 16.71
C PRO A 163 -1.48 -18.49 18.00
N GLU A 164 -0.36 -17.77 18.12
CA GLU A 164 0.56 -17.87 19.26
C GLU A 164 -0.08 -17.48 20.61
N ARG A 165 -1.11 -16.64 20.59
CA ARG A 165 -1.93 -16.31 21.76
C ARG A 165 -2.65 -17.52 22.34
N PHE A 166 -3.03 -18.50 21.51
CA PHE A 166 -3.78 -19.68 21.94
C PHE A 166 -2.88 -20.84 22.36
N LYS A 167 -1.68 -20.93 21.80
CA LYS A 167 -0.68 -21.95 22.18
C LYS A 167 0.72 -21.34 22.27
N PRO A 168 1.06 -20.69 23.40
CA PRO A 168 2.40 -20.19 23.65
C PRO A 168 3.45 -21.31 23.51
N GLY A 169 4.61 -21.04 22.91
CA GLY A 169 5.69 -22.00 22.70
C GLY A 169 5.59 -22.83 21.41
N TRP A 170 4.40 -22.96 20.81
CA TRP A 170 4.20 -23.80 19.62
C TRP A 170 4.58 -23.10 18.31
N PHE A 171 4.47 -21.77 18.28
CA PHE A 171 4.65 -20.96 17.07
C PHE A 171 5.90 -20.06 17.15
N ASP A 172 6.85 -20.40 18.02
CA ASP A 172 8.01 -19.53 18.31
C ASP A 172 8.95 -19.37 17.09
N LEU A 173 9.02 -20.38 16.22
CA LEU A 173 9.86 -20.36 15.01
C LEU A 173 9.07 -20.12 13.72
N THR A 174 7.90 -20.73 13.58
CA THR A 174 7.12 -20.68 12.33
C THR A 174 5.63 -20.54 12.59
N GLY A 175 4.93 -19.82 11.72
CA GLY A 175 3.47 -19.71 11.73
C GLY A 175 2.89 -18.77 12.78
N HIS A 176 3.71 -17.97 13.46
CA HIS A 176 3.20 -16.91 14.33
C HIS A 176 2.61 -15.74 13.52
N SER A 177 1.73 -14.97 14.16
CA SER A 177 0.95 -13.90 13.52
C SER A 177 1.78 -12.93 12.69
N HIS A 178 2.96 -12.53 13.16
CA HIS A 178 3.83 -11.58 12.46
C HIS A 178 4.39 -12.16 11.15
N GLN A 179 4.67 -13.46 11.06
CA GLN A 179 5.04 -14.11 9.80
C GLN A 179 3.85 -14.15 8.83
N ILE A 180 2.67 -14.52 9.33
CA ILE A 180 1.43 -14.55 8.53
C ILE A 180 1.12 -13.15 7.99
N PHE A 181 1.30 -12.12 8.82
CA PHE A 181 1.16 -10.73 8.42
C PHE A 181 2.06 -10.38 7.23
N HIS A 182 3.37 -10.66 7.31
CA HIS A 182 4.30 -10.39 6.22
C HIS A 182 3.93 -11.12 4.91
N VAL A 183 3.51 -12.38 5.00
CA VAL A 183 3.03 -13.13 3.81
C VAL A 183 1.83 -12.43 3.19
N LEU A 184 0.85 -12.02 4.00
CA LEU A 184 -0.35 -11.33 3.51
C LEU A 184 -0.04 -9.93 2.97
N VAL A 185 0.97 -9.23 3.50
CA VAL A 185 1.46 -7.98 2.93
C VAL A 185 2.00 -8.19 1.51
N VAL A 186 2.82 -9.23 1.30
CA VAL A 186 3.33 -9.57 -0.04
C VAL A 186 2.19 -9.96 -0.99
N MET A 187 1.24 -10.78 -0.54
CA MET A 187 0.07 -11.15 -1.36
C MET A 187 -0.80 -9.93 -1.72
N GLY A 188 -0.96 -8.99 -0.80
CA GLY A 188 -1.63 -7.71 -1.04
C GLY A 188 -0.92 -6.88 -2.12
N ALA A 189 0.40 -6.74 -2.00
CA ALA A 189 1.21 -6.03 -2.99
C ALA A 189 1.15 -6.70 -4.38
N LEU A 190 1.17 -8.05 -4.44
CA LEU A 190 1.03 -8.80 -5.69
C LEU A 190 -0.36 -8.64 -6.32
N ALA A 191 -1.43 -8.61 -5.52
CA ALA A 191 -2.77 -8.33 -6.02
C ALA A 191 -2.87 -6.92 -6.61
N HIS A 192 -2.31 -5.92 -5.93
CA HIS A 192 -2.27 -4.54 -6.43
C HIS A 192 -1.37 -4.37 -7.67
N TYR A 193 -0.27 -5.13 -7.74
CA TYR A 193 0.55 -5.23 -8.95
C TYR A 193 -0.26 -5.78 -10.13
N GLY A 194 -1.08 -6.81 -9.89
CA GLY A 194 -2.02 -7.34 -10.88
C GLY A 194 -3.03 -6.29 -11.36
N ALA A 195 -3.65 -5.54 -10.45
CA ALA A 195 -4.52 -4.41 -10.81
C ALA A 195 -3.79 -3.37 -11.67
N SER A 196 -2.54 -3.04 -11.29
CA SER A 196 -1.70 -2.08 -11.99
C SER A 196 -1.37 -2.50 -13.42
N LEU A 197 -1.12 -3.80 -13.65
CA LEU A 197 -0.94 -4.34 -15.00
C LEU A 197 -2.22 -4.24 -15.84
N VAL A 198 -3.39 -4.49 -15.23
CA VAL A 198 -4.68 -4.32 -15.92
C VAL A 198 -4.91 -2.86 -16.32
N PHE A 199 -4.57 -1.91 -15.45
CA PHE A 199 -4.65 -0.48 -15.78
C PHE A 199 -3.73 -0.11 -16.95
N LEU A 200 -2.48 -0.59 -16.93
CA LEU A 200 -1.51 -0.36 -17.99
C LEU A 200 -1.97 -0.94 -19.33
N ASP A 201 -2.39 -2.21 -19.36
CA ASP A 201 -2.91 -2.89 -20.57
C ASP A 201 -4.08 -2.11 -21.19
N TRP A 202 -5.01 -1.65 -20.36
CA TRP A 202 -6.14 -0.86 -20.84
C TRP A 202 -5.69 0.46 -21.49
N ARG A 203 -4.74 1.16 -20.88
CA ARG A 203 -4.26 2.47 -21.32
C ARG A 203 -3.27 2.42 -22.49
N ASP A 204 -2.57 1.32 -22.69
CA ASP A 204 -1.79 1.09 -23.92
C ASP A 204 -2.68 1.06 -25.18
N HIS A 205 -4.00 0.86 -25.03
CA HIS A 205 -4.95 0.81 -26.15
C HIS A 205 -6.00 1.94 -26.14
N HIS A 206 -6.11 2.71 -25.04
CA HIS A 206 -7.13 3.75 -24.85
C HIS A 206 -6.54 5.00 -24.20
N SER A 207 -6.22 5.98 -25.05
CA SER A 207 -5.85 7.32 -24.60
C SER A 207 -7.07 8.13 -24.13
N CYS A 208 -6.81 9.36 -23.69
CA CYS A 208 -7.79 10.43 -23.82
C CYS A 208 -7.87 10.84 -25.31
#